data_AF-A0AAW2WRF4-F1
#
_entry.id   AF-A0AAW2WRF4-F1
#
_cell.length_a   1.000
_cell.length_b   1.000
_cell.length_c   1.000
_cell.angle_alpha   90.00
_cell.angle_beta   90.00
_cell.angle_gamma   90.00
#
_symmetry.space_group_name_H-M   'P 1'
#
loop_
_entity.id
_entity.type
_entity.pdbx_description
1 polymer ?
#
loop_
_entity_poly.entity_id
_entity_poly.type
_entity_poly.pdbx_seq_one_letter_code
_entity_poly.pdbx_strand_id
1 'polypeptide(L)' 'MKVVPPSSFSYTDEDQKNLKELLEAFGSIVSLDDIASAYCEAGRNLCFAAEILCNNQGSISGTSSSKSGHRRKHN' A
#
# COMPACT_ATOMS: atom_id res chain seq x y z
N MET A 1 -16.38 26.76 22.02
CA MET A 1 -16.75 25.69 21.08
C MET A 1 -15.90 24.48 21.45
N LYS A 2 -16.52 23.39 21.93
CA LYS A 2 -15.80 22.20 22.41
C LYS A 2 -15.28 21.48 21.19
N VAL A 3 -13.97 21.54 20.96
CA VAL A 3 -13.31 20.77 19.89
C VAL A 3 -13.62 19.32 20.19
N VAL A 4 -14.51 18.71 19.39
CA VAL A 4 -14.74 17.27 19.43
C VAL A 4 -13.39 16.64 19.12
N PRO A 5 -12.77 15.87 20.04
CA PRO A 5 -11.59 15.10 19.67
C PRO A 5 -12.02 14.23 18.49
N PRO A 6 -11.27 14.21 17.37
CA PRO A 6 -11.65 13.38 16.24
C PRO A 6 -11.81 11.97 16.79
N SER A 7 -13.03 11.47 16.60
CA SER A 7 -13.53 10.12 16.80
C SER A 7 -12.52 9.18 17.42
N SER A 8 -12.82 8.59 18.58
CA SER A 8 -12.13 7.38 19.03
C SER A 8 -12.05 6.42 17.83
N PHE A 9 -10.92 6.41 17.13
CA PHE A 9 -10.66 5.46 16.08
C PHE A 9 -10.55 4.17 16.86
N SER A 10 -11.65 3.44 16.94
CA SER A 10 -11.67 2.10 17.51
C SER A 10 -10.90 1.24 16.52
N TYR A 11 -9.58 1.22 16.69
CA TYR A 11 -8.73 0.24 16.03
C TYR A 11 -9.24 -1.12 16.48
N THR A 12 -9.73 -1.86 15.51
CA THR A 12 -10.18 -3.23 15.72
C THR A 12 -8.95 -4.12 15.88
N ASP A 13 -9.14 -5.31 16.46
CA ASP A 13 -8.10 -6.35 16.48
C ASP A 13 -7.61 -6.68 15.05
N GLU A 14 -8.50 -6.58 14.06
CA GLU A 14 -8.13 -6.76 12.65
C GLU A 14 -7.19 -5.66 12.15
N ASP A 15 -7.42 -4.40 12.51
CA ASP A 15 -6.50 -3.30 12.16
C ASP A 15 -5.09 -3.55 12.73
N GLN A 16 -5.00 -4.04 13.97
CA GLN A 16 -3.72 -4.36 14.60
C GLN A 16 -3.01 -5.52 13.91
N LYS A 17 -3.74 -6.57 13.56
CA LYS A 17 -3.19 -7.72 12.81
C LYS A 17 -2.71 -7.28 11.43
N ASN A 18 -3.50 -6.47 10.73
CA ASN A 18 -3.15 -5.99 9.40
C ASN A 18 -1.90 -5.12 9.41
N LEU A 19 -1.80 -4.17 10.35
CA LEU A 19 -0.61 -3.35 10.52
C LEU A 19 0.63 -4.17 10.88
N LYS A 20 0.47 -5.21 11.70
CA LYS A 20 1.57 -6.11 12.05
C LYS A 20 2.03 -6.93 10.84
N GLU A 21 1.11 -7.45 10.03
CA GLU A 21 1.44 -8.17 8.79
C GLU A 21 2.17 -7.26 7.79
N LEU A 22 1.69 -6.03 7.61
CA LEU A 22 2.38 -5.05 6.77
C LEU A 22 3.78 -4.73 7.31
N LEU A 23 3.94 -4.59 8.62
CA LEU A 23 5.24 -4.36 9.25
C LEU A 23 6.18 -5.56 9.10
N GLU A 24 5.68 -6.79 9.15
CA GLU A 24 6.51 -7.98 8.98
C GLU A 24 6.95 -8.16 7.52
N ALA A 25 6.06 -7.90 6.56
CA ALA A 25 6.36 -7.98 5.13
C ALA A 25 7.22 -6.81 4.62
N PHE A 26 6.95 -5.60 5.10
CA PHE A 26 7.50 -4.38 4.55
C PHE A 26 8.42 -3.61 5.52
N GLY A 27 8.46 -3.94 6.81
CA GLY A 27 9.24 -3.19 7.81
C GLY A 27 10.76 -3.24 7.64
N SER A 28 11.26 -4.11 6.75
CA SER A 28 12.67 -4.11 6.31
C SER A 28 12.94 -3.10 5.17
N ILE A 29 11.88 -2.66 4.48
CA ILE A 29 11.93 -1.94 3.21
C ILE A 29 11.33 -0.53 3.33
N VAL A 30 10.34 -0.35 4.19
CA VAL A 30 9.65 0.92 4.46
C VAL A 30 9.55 1.14 5.97
N SER A 31 9.51 2.42 6.34
CA SER A 31 9.43 2.83 7.73
C SER A 31 8.04 2.62 8.29
N LEU A 32 7.95 2.47 9.61
CA LEU A 32 6.67 2.30 10.31
C LEU A 32 5.72 3.48 10.06
N ASP A 33 6.26 4.69 9.93
CA ASP A 33 5.51 5.90 9.53
C ASP A 33 4.91 5.81 8.11
N ASP A 34 5.66 5.27 7.14
CA ASP A 34 5.15 5.07 5.77
C ASP A 34 4.03 4.02 5.75
N ILE A 35 4.20 2.94 6.53
CA ILE A 35 3.17 1.90 6.68
C ILE A 35 1.90 2.47 7.31
N ALA A 36 2.03 3.25 8.38
CA ALA A 36 0.89 3.89 9.02
C ALA A 36 0.18 4.89 8.09
N SER A 37 0.97 5.65 7.31
CA SER A 37 0.46 6.61 6.32
C SER A 37 -0.30 5.90 5.21
N ALA A 38 0.30 4.86 4.62
CA ALA A 38 -0.33 4.06 3.57
C ALA A 38 -1.59 3.33 4.08
N TYR A 39 -1.58 2.82 5.30
CA TYR A 39 -2.76 2.16 5.89
C TYR A 39 -3.90 3.15 6.17
N CYS A 40 -3.56 4.37 6.58
CA CYS A 40 -4.52 5.46 6.74
C CYS A 40 -5.12 5.85 5.38
N GLU A 41 -4.27 6.00 4.35
CA GLU A 41 -4.69 6.34 2.98
C GLU A 41 -5.53 5.23 2.33
N ALA A 42 -5.19 3.97 2.60
CA ALA A 42 -5.96 2.79 2.20
C ALA A 42 -7.31 2.63 2.90
N GLY A 43 -7.66 3.52 3.84
CA GLY A 43 -8.90 3.46 4.58
C GLY A 43 -9.01 2.21 5.46
N ARG A 44 -7.89 1.74 6.04
CA ARG A 44 -7.77 0.52 6.86
C ARG A 44 -7.87 -0.80 6.10
N ASN A 45 -7.56 -0.81 4.81
CA ASN A 45 -7.53 -2.05 4.01
C ASN A 45 -6.09 -2.55 3.85
N LEU A 46 -5.82 -3.79 4.28
CA LEU A 46 -4.51 -4.43 4.14
C LEU A 46 -4.03 -4.45 2.68
N CYS A 47 -4.86 -4.94 1.76
CA CYS A 47 -4.47 -5.10 0.35
C CYS A 47 -4.14 -3.76 -0.31
N PHE A 48 -4.96 -2.73 -0.08
CA PHE A 48 -4.71 -1.40 -0.62
C PHE A 48 -3.45 -0.76 0.00
N ALA A 49 -3.23 -0.93 1.30
CA ALA A 49 -2.02 -0.45 1.94
C ALA A 49 -0.78 -1.13 1.37
N ALA A 50 -0.82 -2.45 1.15
CA ALA A 50 0.26 -3.18 0.50
C ALA A 50 0.50 -2.70 -0.94
N GLU A 51 -0.55 -2.41 -1.71
CA GLU A 51 -0.44 -1.86 -3.06
C GLU A 51 0.20 -0.46 -3.06
N ILE A 52 -0.23 0.42 -2.16
CA ILE A 52 0.35 1.76 -2.00
C ILE A 52 1.83 1.65 -1.62
N LEU A 53 2.17 0.80 -0.66
CA LEU A 53 3.57 0.58 -0.25
C LEU A 53 4.42 0.01 -1.39
N CYS A 54 3.86 -0.90 -2.19
CA CYS A 54 4.52 -1.47 -3.36
C CYS A 54 4.74 -0.41 -4.47
N ASN A 55 3.74 0.44 -4.71
CA ASN A 55 3.84 1.56 -5.65
C ASN A 55 4.86 2.61 -5.19
N ASN A 56 4.89 2.93 -3.90
CA ASN A 56 5.83 3.90 -3.32
C ASN A 56 7.28 3.43 -3.39
N GLN A 57 7.53 2.11 -3.42
CA GLN A 57 8.87 1.56 -3.68
C GLN A 57 9.31 1.68 -5.14
N GLY A 58 8.44 2.16 -6.03
CA GLY A 58 8.82 2.78 -7.30
C GLY A 58 9.49 1.90 -8.36
N SER A 59 9.68 0.60 -8.16
CA SER A 59 10.48 -0.22 -9.10
C SER A 59 10.20 -1.73 -9.15
N ILE A 60 9.06 -2.23 -8.65
CA ILE A 60 8.61 -3.56 -9.08
C ILE A 60 7.89 -3.39 -10.42
N SER A 61 8.68 -3.16 -11.46
CA SER A 61 8.28 -3.16 -12.87
C SER A 61 7.77 -4.56 -13.24
N GLY A 62 6.54 -4.85 -12.85
CA GLY A 62 5.95 -6.17 -12.95
C GLY A 62 4.67 -6.25 -13.77
N THR A 63 4.15 -5.16 -14.35
CA THR A 63 2.97 -5.24 -15.23
C THR A 63 2.94 -4.12 -16.29
N SER A 64 3.85 -4.19 -17.27
CA SER A 64 3.46 -3.79 -18.63
C SER A 64 3.30 -5.06 -19.46
N SER A 65 2.07 -5.52 -19.49
CA SER A 65 1.52 -6.44 -20.49
C SER A 65 1.73 -5.87 -21.89
N SER A 66 2.94 -6.03 -22.44
CA SER A 66 3.22 -5.77 -23.84
C SER A 66 2.99 -7.04 -24.65
N LYS A 67 1.72 -7.38 -24.90
CA LYS A 67 1.41 -8.10 -26.14
C LYS A 67 1.71 -7.15 -27.29
N SER A 68 2.78 -7.40 -28.03
CA SER A 68 2.75 -7.24 -29.49
C SER A 68 3.93 -7.97 -30.11
N GLY A 69 3.61 -9.01 -30.87
CA GLY A 69 4.57 -9.83 -31.59
C GLY A 69 5.43 -8.99 -32.53
N HIS A 70 6.67 -9.44 -32.67
CA HIS A 70 7.58 -8.96 -33.68
C HIS A 70 6.98 -9.21 -35.06
N ARG A 71 6.94 -8.18 -35.92
CA ARG A 71 7.54 -8.21 -37.27
C ARG A 71 7.25 -6.91 -38.04
N ARG A 72 8.28 -6.09 -38.15
CA ARG A 72 8.37 -5.09 -39.22
C ARG A 72 8.44 -5.80 -40.57
N LYS A 73 7.59 -5.40 -41.52
CA LYS A 73 7.81 -5.61 -42.95
C LYS A 73 7.67 -4.25 -43.63
N HIS A 74 8.81 -3.67 -43.98
CA HIS A 74 8.89 -2.49 -44.84
C HIS A 74 8.44 -2.89 -46.25
N ASN A 75 7.67 -2.01 -46.91
CA ASN A 75 7.54 -1.92 -48.36
C ASN A 75 7.72 -0.45 -48.75
#